data_AF-A0A3D5AQN1-F1
#
_entry.id   AF-A0A3D5AQN1-F1
#
_cell.length_a   1.000
_cell.length_b   1.000
_cell.length_c   1.000
_cell.angle_alpha   90.00
_cell.angle_beta   90.00
_cell.angle_gamma   90.00
#
_symmetry.space_group_name_H-M   'P 1'
#
loop_
_entity.id
_entity.type
_entity.pdbx_description
1 polymer ?
#
loop_
_entity_poly.entity_id
_entity_poly.type
_entity_poly.pdbx_seq_one_letter_code
_entity_poly.pdbx_strand_id
1 'polypeptide(L)'
;MLKLFGVTGVWALTDSELSTSLTRVFAEEQALAAQRLALVREIDGRGLPSREGATSTIAWLRDTLRISVRTARQMVELAKALDTNLSTTGQALADGVVNEEQALVIARAVGKLPADTQAKAEDFLLDKAATFEPATLLTLGRRVLDTVAPELADEQLAKDLKAADARAARDRTLTLSPDGTGRVRLTGWL
;
A
#
# COMPACT_ATOMS: atom_id res chain seq x y z
N MET A 1 3.05 -25.59 -13.35
CA MET A 1 4.40 -26.16 -13.14
C MET A 1 5.07 -26.53 -14.47
N LEU A 2 5.54 -25.51 -15.21
CA LEU A 2 6.37 -25.71 -16.40
C LEU A 2 7.71 -26.32 -15.98
N LYS A 3 8.08 -27.47 -16.56
CA LYS A 3 9.44 -28.02 -16.43
C LYS A 3 10.41 -27.18 -17.28
N LEU A 4 10.84 -26.02 -16.77
CA LEU A 4 11.89 -25.19 -17.41
C LEU A 4 13.26 -25.89 -17.49
N PHE A 5 13.40 -27.07 -16.86
CA PHE A 5 14.60 -27.92 -16.89
C PHE A 5 14.39 -29.29 -17.58
N GLY A 6 13.37 -29.43 -18.44
CA GLY A 6 13.12 -30.65 -19.22
C GLY A 6 13.16 -30.42 -20.75
N VAL A 7 13.66 -31.43 -21.48
CA VAL A 7 13.78 -31.74 -22.94
C VAL A 7 13.72 -30.62 -24.00
N THR A 8 12.95 -29.54 -23.85
CA THR A 8 12.99 -28.34 -24.70
C THR A 8 13.43 -27.15 -23.86
N GLY A 9 14.68 -26.72 -24.06
CA GLY A 9 15.19 -25.53 -23.38
C GLY A 9 14.47 -24.27 -23.84
N VAL A 10 14.48 -23.22 -22.99
CA VAL A 10 13.87 -21.90 -23.28
C VAL A 10 14.31 -21.33 -24.64
N TRP A 11 15.53 -21.66 -25.08
CA TRP A 11 16.09 -21.27 -26.38
C TRP A 11 15.34 -21.80 -27.61
N ALA A 12 14.53 -22.85 -27.46
CA ALA A 12 13.78 -23.47 -28.56
C ALA A 12 12.35 -22.89 -28.71
N LEU A 13 11.93 -22.00 -27.81
CA LEU A 13 10.62 -21.34 -27.87
C LEU A 13 10.65 -20.17 -28.87
N THR A 14 9.56 -20.00 -29.60
CA THR A 14 9.30 -18.79 -30.39
C THR A 14 9.07 -17.57 -29.50
N ASP A 15 9.21 -16.36 -30.04
CA ASP A 15 8.97 -15.12 -29.28
C ASP A 15 7.58 -15.06 -28.62
N SER A 16 6.55 -15.57 -29.31
CA SER A 16 5.18 -15.64 -28.78
C SER A 16 5.05 -16.65 -27.62
N GLU A 17 5.71 -17.80 -27.75
CA GLU A 17 5.75 -18.81 -26.68
C GLU A 17 6.55 -18.33 -25.47
N LEU A 18 7.64 -17.59 -25.67
CA LEU A 18 8.40 -16.95 -24.61
C LEU A 18 7.54 -15.95 -23.84
N SER A 19 6.90 -15.02 -24.55
CA SER A 19 6.03 -14.01 -23.94
C SER A 19 4.87 -14.65 -23.18
N THR A 20 4.18 -15.63 -23.78
CA THR A 20 3.05 -16.34 -23.15
C THR A 20 3.50 -17.15 -21.94
N SER A 21 4.66 -17.79 -22.01
CA SER A 21 5.20 -18.58 -20.89
C SER A 21 5.59 -17.68 -19.73
N LEU A 22 6.21 -16.52 -20.01
CA LEU A 22 6.58 -15.55 -18.99
C LEU A 22 5.36 -15.00 -18.25
N THR A 23 4.32 -14.55 -18.97
CA THR A 23 3.11 -13.99 -18.35
C THR A 23 2.37 -15.06 -17.54
N ARG A 24 2.31 -16.30 -18.03
CA ARG A 24 1.74 -17.42 -17.29
C ARG A 24 2.49 -17.73 -16.01
N VAL A 25 3.82 -17.83 -16.05
CA VAL A 25 4.64 -18.11 -14.85
C VAL A 25 4.47 -16.98 -13.84
N PHE A 26 4.47 -15.73 -14.30
CA PHE A 26 4.26 -14.58 -13.43
C PHE A 26 2.89 -14.61 -12.74
N ALA A 27 1.81 -15.00 -13.45
CA ALA A 27 0.49 -15.19 -12.86
C ALA A 27 0.46 -16.36 -11.84
N GLU A 28 1.13 -17.49 -12.15
CA GLU A 28 1.31 -18.61 -11.22
C GLU A 28 2.05 -18.17 -9.94
N GLU A 29 3.04 -17.27 -10.04
CA GLU A 29 3.73 -16.68 -8.88
C GLU A 29 2.80 -15.81 -8.03
N GLN A 30 1.89 -15.04 -8.64
CA GLN A 30 0.92 -14.22 -7.90
C GLN A 30 -0.09 -15.09 -7.13
N ALA A 31 -0.57 -16.17 -7.75
CA ALA A 31 -1.43 -17.14 -7.09
C ALA A 31 -0.73 -17.79 -5.88
N LEU A 32 0.57 -18.11 -5.99
CA LEU A 32 1.38 -18.59 -4.88
C LEU A 32 1.60 -17.52 -3.80
N ALA A 33 1.76 -16.26 -4.19
CA ALA A 33 1.85 -15.14 -3.25
C ALA A 33 0.55 -14.99 -2.43
N ALA A 34 -0.62 -15.10 -3.06
CA ALA A 34 -1.91 -15.09 -2.37
C ALA A 34 -2.02 -16.24 -1.34
N GLN A 35 -1.63 -17.46 -1.72
CA GLN A 35 -1.61 -18.61 -0.79
C GLN A 35 -0.65 -18.38 0.38
N ARG A 36 0.56 -17.86 0.11
CA ARG A 36 1.52 -17.51 1.15
C ARG A 36 0.95 -16.49 2.13
N LEU A 37 0.27 -15.46 1.63
CA LEU A 37 -0.35 -14.42 2.47
C LEU A 37 -1.49 -14.98 3.31
N ALA A 38 -2.32 -15.89 2.77
CA ALA A 38 -3.36 -16.58 3.54
C ALA A 38 -2.76 -17.42 4.68
N LEU A 39 -1.66 -18.13 4.44
CA LEU A 39 -0.94 -18.86 5.50
C LEU A 39 -0.37 -17.92 6.56
N VAL A 40 0.24 -16.80 6.15
CA VAL A 40 0.72 -15.77 7.09
C VAL A 40 -0.42 -15.24 7.96
N ARG A 41 -1.60 -14.99 7.36
CA ARG A 41 -2.78 -14.53 8.09
C ARG A 41 -3.24 -15.54 9.13
N GLU A 42 -3.31 -16.81 8.75
CA GLU A 42 -3.75 -17.88 9.66
C GLU A 42 -2.75 -18.09 10.81
N ILE A 43 -1.44 -18.04 10.51
CA ILE A 43 -0.35 -18.11 11.50
C ILE A 43 -0.49 -16.98 12.53
N ASP A 44 -0.69 -15.75 12.04
CA ASP A 44 -0.90 -14.56 12.86
C ASP A 44 -2.18 -14.69 13.72
N GLY A 45 -3.30 -15.07 13.11
CA GLY A 45 -4.60 -15.22 13.77
C GLY A 45 -4.62 -16.31 14.85
N ARG A 46 -3.88 -17.40 14.68
CA ARG A 46 -3.73 -18.47 15.68
C ARG A 46 -2.76 -18.14 16.81
N GLY A 47 -1.99 -17.05 16.69
CA GLY A 47 -0.93 -16.70 17.63
C GLY A 47 0.18 -17.75 17.70
N LEU A 48 0.42 -18.49 16.62
CA LEU A 48 1.48 -19.51 16.53
C LEU A 48 2.86 -18.92 16.87
N PRO A 49 3.24 -17.72 16.37
CA PRO A 49 4.52 -17.08 16.74
C PRO A 49 4.75 -16.99 18.24
N SER A 50 3.73 -16.57 19.01
CA SER A 50 3.83 -16.43 20.46
C SER A 50 3.98 -17.78 21.16
N ARG A 51 3.34 -18.84 20.65
CA ARG A 51 3.47 -20.22 21.18
C ARG A 51 4.85 -20.80 20.97
N GLU A 52 5.55 -20.35 19.93
CA GLU A 52 6.93 -20.72 19.62
C GLU A 52 7.96 -19.75 20.24
N GLY A 53 7.52 -18.84 21.11
CA GLY A 53 8.40 -17.93 21.85
C GLY A 53 8.87 -16.70 21.04
N ALA A 54 8.31 -16.46 19.85
CA ALA A 54 8.58 -15.23 19.11
C ALA A 54 7.81 -14.04 19.68
N THR A 55 8.43 -12.86 19.66
CA THR A 55 7.84 -11.61 20.15
C THR A 55 6.78 -11.01 19.22
N SER A 56 6.72 -11.48 17.98
CA SER A 56 5.75 -11.05 16.96
C SER A 56 5.79 -11.99 15.75
N THR A 57 4.72 -11.97 14.95
CA THR A 57 4.67 -12.63 13.63
C THR A 57 5.79 -12.13 12.71
N ILE A 58 6.12 -10.84 12.75
CA ILE A 58 7.23 -10.27 11.97
C ILE A 58 8.57 -10.87 12.39
N ALA A 59 8.85 -10.98 13.70
CA ALA A 59 10.08 -11.57 14.20
C ALA A 59 10.18 -13.07 13.81
N TRP A 60 9.06 -13.78 13.94
CA TRP A 60 8.95 -15.18 13.56
C TRP A 60 9.21 -15.41 12.06
N LEU A 61 8.55 -14.66 11.17
CA LEU A 61 8.75 -14.78 9.73
C LEU A 61 10.19 -14.49 9.30
N ARG A 62 10.85 -13.53 9.94
CA ARG A 62 12.26 -13.23 9.67
C ARG A 62 13.18 -14.39 10.04
N ASP A 63 12.92 -15.03 11.18
CA ASP A 63 13.71 -16.17 11.62
C ASP A 63 13.43 -17.39 10.72
N THR A 64 12.16 -17.75 10.52
CA THR A 64 11.74 -18.92 9.76
C THR A 64 12.11 -18.84 8.28
N LEU A 65 11.89 -17.70 7.63
CA LEU A 65 12.08 -17.53 6.17
C LEU A 65 13.40 -16.85 5.80
N ARG A 66 14.19 -16.40 6.79
CA ARG A 66 15.45 -15.66 6.59
C ARG A 66 15.30 -14.41 5.70
N ILE A 67 14.19 -13.68 5.87
CA ILE A 67 13.85 -12.47 5.12
C ILE A 67 14.09 -11.18 5.91
N SER A 68 14.10 -10.05 5.20
CA SER A 68 14.23 -8.73 5.83
C SER A 68 13.01 -8.36 6.68
N VAL A 69 13.20 -7.44 7.63
CA VAL A 69 12.11 -6.88 8.45
C VAL A 69 11.04 -6.21 7.59
N ARG A 70 11.49 -5.54 6.54
CA ARG A 70 10.61 -4.82 5.61
C ARG A 70 9.69 -5.80 4.89
N THR A 71 10.26 -6.88 4.34
CA THR A 71 9.50 -7.93 3.66
C THR A 71 8.50 -8.59 4.60
N ALA A 72 8.93 -8.99 5.80
CA ALA A 72 8.03 -9.61 6.79
C ALA A 72 6.89 -8.67 7.21
N ARG A 73 7.16 -7.37 7.40
CA ARG A 73 6.14 -6.36 7.69
C ARG A 73 5.13 -6.22 6.55
N GLN A 74 5.61 -6.14 5.31
CA GLN A 74 4.75 -6.05 4.12
C GLN A 74 3.85 -7.28 3.98
N MET A 75 4.38 -8.49 4.23
CA MET A 75 3.59 -9.72 4.21
C MET A 75 2.47 -9.69 5.26
N VAL A 76 2.77 -9.33 6.51
CA VAL A 76 1.76 -9.26 7.59
C VAL A 76 0.72 -8.16 7.31
N GLU A 77 1.17 -6.98 6.86
CA GLU A 77 0.33 -5.86 6.46
C GLU A 77 -0.67 -6.27 5.37
N LEU A 78 -0.15 -6.85 4.28
CA LEU A 78 -0.97 -7.24 3.14
C LEU A 78 -1.88 -8.43 3.49
N ALA A 79 -1.38 -9.45 4.16
CA ALA A 79 -2.16 -10.61 4.60
C ALA A 79 -3.36 -10.20 5.46
N LYS A 80 -3.18 -9.22 6.36
CA LYS A 80 -4.28 -8.67 7.15
C LYS A 80 -5.29 -7.91 6.29
N ALA A 81 -4.83 -7.04 5.38
CA ALA A 81 -5.73 -6.24 4.56
C ALA A 81 -6.62 -7.11 3.64
N LEU A 82 -6.03 -8.12 2.98
CA LEU A 82 -6.75 -9.04 2.10
C LEU A 82 -7.82 -9.87 2.84
N ASP A 83 -7.59 -10.17 4.13
CA ASP A 83 -8.53 -10.90 4.99
C ASP A 83 -9.69 -10.02 5.50
N THR A 84 -9.44 -8.72 5.75
CA THR A 84 -10.41 -7.87 6.45
C THR A 84 -11.30 -7.05 5.55
N ASN A 85 -10.72 -6.37 4.57
CA ASN A 85 -11.40 -5.29 3.84
C ASN A 85 -11.01 -5.20 2.37
N LEU A 86 -10.17 -6.12 1.88
CA LEU A 86 -9.73 -6.19 0.48
C LEU A 86 -9.89 -7.59 -0.11
N SER A 87 -11.06 -8.20 0.07
CA SER A 87 -11.34 -9.55 -0.42
C SER A 87 -11.28 -9.62 -1.95
N THR A 88 -11.72 -8.57 -2.65
CA THR A 88 -11.71 -8.54 -4.13
C THR A 88 -10.27 -8.48 -4.64
N THR A 89 -9.41 -7.70 -3.99
CA THR A 89 -7.98 -7.64 -4.27
C THR A 89 -7.30 -8.97 -3.99
N GLY A 90 -7.70 -9.65 -2.91
CA GLY A 90 -7.18 -10.97 -2.57
C GLY A 90 -7.51 -12.01 -3.64
N GLN A 91 -8.75 -11.98 -4.15
CA GLN A 91 -9.17 -12.84 -5.25
C GLN A 91 -8.42 -12.49 -6.56
N ALA A 92 -8.30 -11.21 -6.90
CA ALA A 92 -7.57 -10.78 -8.09
C ALA A 92 -6.09 -11.19 -8.05
N LEU A 93 -5.46 -11.18 -6.87
CA LEU A 93 -4.10 -11.68 -6.69
C LEU A 93 -4.03 -13.21 -6.86
N ALA A 94 -5.00 -13.93 -6.31
CA ALA A 94 -5.11 -15.39 -6.44
C ALA A 94 -5.31 -15.84 -7.90
N ASP A 95 -6.04 -15.05 -8.68
CA ASP A 95 -6.28 -15.27 -10.10
C ASP A 95 -5.13 -14.79 -11.00
N GLY A 96 -4.11 -14.14 -10.42
CA GLY A 96 -2.97 -13.57 -11.14
C GLY A 96 -3.32 -12.37 -12.02
N VAL A 97 -4.46 -11.73 -11.78
CA VAL A 97 -4.93 -10.53 -12.48
C VAL A 97 -4.16 -9.29 -12.01
N VAL A 98 -3.83 -9.24 -10.72
CA VAL A 98 -2.94 -8.22 -10.15
C VAL A 98 -1.71 -8.88 -9.54
N ASN A 99 -0.61 -8.13 -9.46
CA ASN A 99 0.59 -8.60 -8.76
C ASN A 99 0.64 -8.14 -7.30
N GLU A 100 1.52 -8.77 -6.51
CA GLU A 100 1.67 -8.48 -5.07
C GLU A 100 2.05 -7.01 -4.80
N GLU A 101 2.82 -6.36 -5.67
CA GLU A 101 3.16 -4.94 -5.51
C GLU A 101 1.94 -4.04 -5.69
N GLN A 102 1.11 -4.31 -6.72
CA GLN A 102 -0.16 -3.61 -6.92
C GLN A 102 -1.10 -3.84 -5.74
N ALA A 103 -1.25 -5.08 -5.27
CA ALA A 103 -2.07 -5.41 -4.11
C ALA A 103 -1.63 -4.65 -2.85
N LEU A 104 -0.32 -4.55 -2.61
CA LEU A 104 0.22 -3.76 -1.50
C LEU A 104 -0.04 -2.25 -1.64
N VAL A 105 0.05 -1.72 -2.87
CA VAL A 105 -0.28 -0.31 -3.13
C VAL A 105 -1.76 -0.05 -2.86
N ILE A 106 -2.65 -0.93 -3.31
CA ILE A 106 -4.10 -0.86 -3.05
C ILE A 106 -4.35 -0.91 -1.54
N ALA A 107 -3.77 -1.88 -0.83
CA ALA A 107 -3.85 -2.01 0.63
C ALA A 107 -3.49 -0.72 1.37
N ARG A 108 -2.40 -0.08 0.96
CA ARG A 108 -1.93 1.16 1.58
C ARG A 108 -2.76 2.39 1.24
N ALA A 109 -3.31 2.43 0.03
CA ALA A 109 -4.19 3.52 -0.38
C ALA A 109 -5.53 3.41 0.35
N VAL A 110 -6.18 2.24 0.28
CA VAL A 110 -7.48 1.98 0.89
C VAL A 110 -7.43 2.05 2.42
N GLY A 111 -6.36 1.55 3.04
CA GLY A 111 -6.20 1.58 4.50
C GLY A 111 -6.09 2.97 5.12
N LYS A 112 -5.94 4.03 4.31
CA LYS A 112 -5.96 5.44 4.76
C LYS A 112 -7.34 6.08 4.70
N LEU A 113 -8.32 5.40 4.12
CA LEU A 113 -9.64 5.95 3.86
C LEU A 113 -10.62 5.57 4.97
N PRO A 114 -11.66 6.40 5.20
CA PRO A 114 -12.81 6.04 6.02
C PRO A 114 -13.44 4.71 5.59
N ALA A 115 -13.84 3.86 6.53
CA ALA A 115 -14.27 2.48 6.29
C ALA A 115 -15.43 2.35 5.28
N ASP A 116 -16.35 3.32 5.27
CA ASP A 116 -17.49 3.44 4.37
C ASP A 116 -17.09 3.73 2.91
N THR A 117 -15.88 4.24 2.67
CA THR A 117 -15.36 4.52 1.33
C THR A 117 -14.40 3.45 0.80
N GLN A 118 -13.98 2.51 1.65
CA GLN A 118 -12.91 1.55 1.31
C GLN A 118 -13.29 0.62 0.17
N ALA A 119 -14.51 0.08 0.16
CA ALA A 119 -14.95 -0.82 -0.91
C ALA A 119 -14.97 -0.13 -2.29
N LYS A 120 -15.49 1.11 -2.36
CA LYS A 120 -15.48 1.89 -3.62
C LYS A 120 -14.06 2.22 -4.09
N ALA A 121 -13.16 2.50 -3.16
CA ALA A 121 -11.76 2.76 -3.46
C ALA A 121 -11.02 1.50 -3.94
N GLU A 122 -11.31 0.35 -3.33
CA GLU A 122 -10.80 -0.95 -3.77
C GLU A 122 -11.19 -1.21 -5.23
N ASP A 123 -12.49 -1.17 -5.54
CA ASP A 123 -13.01 -1.43 -6.88
C ASP A 123 -12.41 -0.49 -7.92
N PHE A 124 -12.32 0.81 -7.60
CA PHE A 124 -11.70 1.80 -8.48
C PHE A 124 -10.22 1.51 -8.73
N LEU A 125 -9.44 1.23 -7.69
CA LEU A 125 -8.01 0.97 -7.85
C LEU A 125 -7.73 -0.37 -8.54
N LEU A 126 -8.57 -1.38 -8.34
CA LEU A 126 -8.50 -2.65 -9.06
C LEU A 126 -8.78 -2.49 -10.55
N ASP A 127 -9.81 -1.72 -10.93
CA ASP A 127 -10.06 -1.37 -12.33
C ASP A 127 -8.82 -0.71 -12.97
N LYS A 128 -8.18 0.20 -12.25
CA LYS A 128 -6.95 0.86 -12.73
C LYS A 128 -5.74 -0.08 -12.76
N ALA A 129 -5.68 -1.10 -11.91
CA ALA A 129 -4.57 -2.05 -11.87
C ALA A 129 -4.47 -2.93 -13.13
N ALA A 130 -5.56 -3.06 -13.89
CA ALA A 130 -5.54 -3.74 -15.18
C ALA A 130 -4.72 -2.98 -16.26
N THR A 131 -4.48 -1.68 -16.07
CA THR A 131 -3.78 -0.83 -17.05
C THR A 131 -2.47 -0.25 -16.53
N PHE A 132 -2.37 0.00 -15.22
CA PHE A 132 -1.27 0.78 -14.64
C PHE A 132 -0.38 -0.03 -13.70
N GLU A 133 0.92 0.23 -13.77
CA GLU A 133 1.92 -0.32 -12.86
C GLU A 133 1.84 0.30 -11.44
N PRO A 134 2.48 -0.32 -10.43
CA PRO A 134 2.37 0.10 -9.03
C PRO A 134 2.68 1.58 -8.76
N ALA A 135 3.63 2.18 -9.47
CA ALA A 135 4.01 3.59 -9.27
C ALA A 135 2.89 4.56 -9.68
N THR A 136 2.24 4.28 -10.81
CA THR A 136 1.08 5.06 -11.27
C THR A 136 -0.14 4.80 -10.38
N LEU A 137 -0.39 3.55 -9.96
CA LEU A 137 -1.42 3.25 -8.97
C LEU A 137 -1.22 3.98 -7.64
N LEU A 138 0.03 4.10 -7.18
CA LEU A 138 0.34 4.85 -5.96
C LEU A 138 -0.03 6.33 -6.10
N THR A 139 0.16 6.88 -7.30
CA THR A 139 -0.23 8.27 -7.61
C THR A 139 -1.74 8.43 -7.61
N LEU A 140 -2.48 7.51 -8.24
CA LEU A 140 -3.94 7.49 -8.23
C LEU A 140 -4.50 7.30 -6.81
N GLY A 141 -3.91 6.39 -6.03
CA GLY A 141 -4.29 6.11 -4.65
C GLY A 141 -4.17 7.30 -3.70
N ARG A 142 -3.29 8.28 -3.99
CA ARG A 142 -3.18 9.52 -3.19
C ARG A 142 -4.39 10.44 -3.32
N ARG A 143 -5.12 10.35 -4.43
CA ARG A 143 -6.31 11.17 -4.76
C ARG A 143 -7.56 10.33 -4.93
N VAL A 144 -7.53 9.08 -4.46
CA VAL A 144 -8.67 8.16 -4.65
C VAL A 144 -9.90 8.71 -3.95
N LEU A 145 -9.75 9.36 -2.79
CA LEU A 145 -10.86 9.97 -2.06
C LEU A 145 -11.58 11.05 -2.89
N ASP A 146 -10.84 11.91 -3.59
CA ASP A 146 -11.39 12.94 -4.48
C ASP A 146 -12.28 12.34 -5.58
N THR A 147 -12.02 11.08 -5.96
CA THR A 147 -12.77 10.38 -7.00
C THR A 147 -13.95 9.58 -6.45
N VAL A 148 -13.75 8.86 -5.34
CA VAL A 148 -14.77 7.91 -4.81
C VAL A 148 -15.72 8.53 -3.79
N ALA A 149 -15.32 9.63 -3.15
CA ALA A 149 -16.09 10.34 -2.14
C ALA A 149 -15.72 11.84 -2.13
N PRO A 150 -16.09 12.60 -3.18
CA PRO A 150 -15.72 14.02 -3.32
C PRO A 150 -16.20 14.87 -2.13
N GLU A 151 -17.40 14.62 -1.60
CA GLU A 151 -17.93 15.34 -0.43
C GLU A 151 -17.03 15.16 0.82
N LEU A 152 -16.54 13.94 1.06
CA LEU A 152 -15.62 13.67 2.17
C LEU A 152 -14.22 14.26 1.93
N ALA A 153 -13.79 14.32 0.66
CA ALA A 153 -12.56 15.00 0.29
C ALA A 153 -12.66 16.51 0.57
N ASP A 154 -13.77 17.15 0.22
CA ASP A 154 -14.02 18.57 0.47
C ASP A 154 -14.09 18.88 1.97
N GLU A 155 -14.75 18.03 2.77
CA GLU A 155 -14.76 18.15 4.22
C GLU A 155 -13.35 18.06 4.83
N GLN A 156 -12.54 17.11 4.34
CA GLN A 156 -11.16 16.94 4.80
C GLN A 156 -10.30 18.15 4.44
N LEU A 157 -10.43 18.65 3.20
CA LEU A 157 -9.76 19.87 2.75
C LEU A 157 -10.15 21.08 3.61
N ALA A 158 -11.44 21.23 3.93
CA ALA A 158 -11.91 22.29 4.81
C ALA A 158 -11.33 22.18 6.23
N LYS A 159 -11.19 20.97 6.78
CA LYS A 159 -10.52 20.73 8.08
C LYS A 159 -9.04 21.08 8.03
N ASP A 160 -8.35 20.70 6.96
CA ASP A 160 -6.91 20.96 6.80
C ASP A 160 -6.62 22.45 6.63
N LEU A 161 -7.46 23.17 5.87
CA LEU A 161 -7.41 24.63 5.77
C LEU A 161 -7.62 25.29 7.13
N LYS A 162 -8.65 24.89 7.89
CA LYS A 162 -8.88 25.41 9.25
C LYS A 162 -7.70 25.13 10.19
N ALA A 163 -7.10 23.94 10.11
CA ALA A 163 -5.93 23.59 10.91
C ALA A 163 -4.68 24.39 10.49
N ALA A 164 -4.51 24.67 9.19
CA ALA A 164 -3.46 25.52 8.67
C ALA A 164 -3.63 26.97 9.13
N ASP A 165 -4.85 27.52 9.05
CA ASP A 165 -5.18 28.86 9.54
C ASP A 165 -4.93 28.96 11.06
N ALA A 166 -5.31 27.94 11.83
CA ALA A 166 -5.06 27.89 13.26
C ALA A 166 -3.56 27.78 13.60
N ARG A 167 -2.75 27.08 12.79
CA ARG A 167 -1.28 27.09 12.93
C ARG A 167 -0.70 28.46 12.59
N ALA A 168 -1.06 29.02 11.44
CA ALA A 168 -0.61 30.35 11.03
C ALA A 168 -0.99 31.41 12.07
N ALA A 169 -2.21 31.38 12.61
CA ALA A 169 -2.64 32.28 13.67
C ALA A 169 -1.84 32.14 14.97
N ARG A 170 -1.38 30.92 15.32
CA ARG A 170 -0.52 30.68 16.49
C ARG A 170 0.93 31.10 16.26
N ASP A 171 1.44 30.87 15.06
CA ASP A 171 2.84 31.14 14.71
C ASP A 171 3.06 32.61 14.31
N ARG A 172 1.98 33.37 14.10
CA ARG A 172 1.98 34.81 13.88
C ARG A 172 2.58 35.53 15.07
N THR A 173 3.71 36.18 14.83
CA THR A 173 4.43 36.96 15.84
C THR A 173 4.84 38.29 15.24
N LEU A 174 4.74 39.36 16.02
CA LEU A 174 5.16 40.70 15.63
C LEU A 174 5.78 41.37 16.85
N THR A 175 7.08 41.63 16.78
CA THR A 175 7.84 42.30 17.85
C THR A 175 8.21 43.70 17.37
N LEU A 176 7.87 44.70 18.18
CA LEU A 176 8.34 46.07 18.03
C LEU A 176 9.36 46.36 19.12
N SER A 177 10.55 46.81 18.73
CA SER A 177 11.58 47.25 19.68
C SER A 177 12.08 48.65 19.30
N PRO A 178 12.09 49.62 20.24
CA PRO A 178 12.68 50.93 20.00
C PRO A 178 14.20 50.79 19.76
N ASP A 179 14.76 51.57 18.85
CA ASP A 179 16.21 51.54 18.56
C ASP A 179 17.04 52.60 19.32
N GLY A 180 16.39 53.40 20.18
CA GLY A 180 17.02 54.47 20.97
C GLY A 180 17.27 55.77 20.20
N THR A 181 16.94 55.85 18.90
CA THR A 181 17.13 57.04 18.05
C THR A 181 15.83 57.65 17.53
N GLY A 182 14.69 57.21 18.07
CA GLY A 182 13.36 57.61 17.61
C GLY A 182 12.79 56.73 16.49
N ARG A 183 13.49 55.65 16.09
CA ARG A 183 12.96 54.64 15.16
C ARG A 183 12.56 53.37 15.91
N VAL A 184 11.77 52.53 15.25
CA VAL A 184 11.31 51.25 15.79
C VAL A 184 11.68 50.14 14.81
N ARG A 185 12.25 49.05 15.34
CA ARG A 185 12.50 47.81 14.60
C ARG A 185 11.28 46.89 14.73
N LEU A 186 10.78 46.48 13.58
CA LEU A 186 9.72 45.47 13.43
C LEU A 186 10.34 44.15 12.96
N THR A 187 10.07 43.06 13.67
CA THR A 187 10.47 41.70 13.31
C THR A 187 9.36 40.71 13.63
N GLY A 188 9.10 39.74 12.76
CA GLY A 188 8.03 38.79 12.97
C GLY A 188 7.68 37.95 11.75
N TRP A 189 6.80 36.96 11.94
CA TRP A 189 6.19 36.13 10.91
C TRP A 189 4.69 36.46 10.86
N LEU A 190 4.17 36.80 9.67
CA LEU A 190 2.80 37.29 9.46
C LEU A 190 2.00 36.36 8.53
#